data_AF-A0A2U2SL70-F1
#
_entry.id   AF-A0A2U2SL70-F1
#
_cell.length_a   1.000
_cell.length_b   1.000
_cell.length_c   1.000
_cell.angle_alpha   90.00
_cell.angle_beta   90.00
_cell.angle_gamma   90.00
#
_symmetry.space_group_name_H-M   'P 1'
#
loop_
_entity.id
_entity.type
_entity.pdbx_description
1 polymer ?
#
loop_
_entity_poly.entity_id
_entity_poly.type
_entity_poly.pdbx_seq_one_letter_code
_entity_poly.pdbx_strand_id
1 'polypeptide(L)'
;MPYWAEKIGVPRTLAVEHPYGQPLGKAGDRKRQRQVLLQALTLLEQAQQPGQIWHDDTPWEDDVEQAVRGWQPLQPSPIIRYLQPRIRDLIRHKGQFKV
;
A
#
# COMPACT_ATOMS: atom_id res chain seq x y z
N MET A 1 -3.68 -4.73 -3.99
CA MET A 1 -2.72 -4.77 -5.14
C MET A 1 -3.09 -5.83 -6.20
N PRO A 2 -4.30 -5.82 -6.78
CA PRO A 2 -4.72 -6.82 -7.78
C PRO A 2 -3.97 -6.70 -9.13
N TYR A 3 -3.61 -5.48 -9.56
CA TYR A 3 -2.96 -5.23 -10.86
C TYR A 3 -1.74 -6.12 -11.14
N TRP A 4 -0.80 -6.20 -10.18
CA TRP A 4 0.40 -7.00 -10.35
C TRP A 4 0.08 -8.49 -10.34
N ALA A 5 -0.90 -8.91 -9.55
CA ALA A 5 -1.30 -10.31 -9.46
C ALA A 5 -1.87 -10.82 -10.80
N GLU A 6 -2.65 -10.00 -11.49
CA GLU A 6 -3.13 -10.28 -12.86
C GLU A 6 -1.97 -10.36 -13.85
N LYS A 7 -1.04 -9.40 -13.80
CA LYS A 7 0.10 -9.35 -14.73
C LYS A 7 1.05 -10.52 -14.61
N ILE A 8 1.28 -11.02 -13.39
CA ILE A 8 2.18 -12.16 -13.14
C ILE A 8 1.46 -13.52 -13.16
N GLY A 9 0.13 -13.53 -13.32
CA GLY A 9 -0.67 -14.75 -13.40
C GLY A 9 -0.77 -15.51 -12.08
N VAL A 10 -0.98 -14.80 -10.96
CA VAL A 10 -1.14 -15.47 -9.65
C VAL A 10 -2.39 -16.37 -9.68
N PRO A 11 -2.28 -17.65 -9.26
CA PRO A 11 -3.40 -18.59 -9.35
C PRO A 11 -4.65 -18.17 -8.58
N ARG A 12 -4.53 -17.48 -7.44
CA ARG A 12 -5.62 -16.99 -6.59
C ARG A 12 -5.15 -15.75 -5.83
N THR A 13 -5.98 -14.71 -5.77
CA THR A 13 -5.58 -13.43 -5.17
C THR A 13 -6.64 -12.93 -4.19
N LEU A 14 -6.22 -12.61 -2.96
CA LEU A 14 -6.99 -11.75 -2.07
C LEU A 14 -6.50 -10.31 -2.23
N ALA A 15 -7.32 -9.46 -2.83
CA ALA A 15 -7.07 -8.04 -2.97
C ALA A 15 -7.46 -7.32 -1.68
N VAL A 16 -6.44 -6.85 -0.96
CA VAL A 16 -6.59 -6.03 0.25
C VAL A 16 -6.08 -4.62 -0.05
N GLU A 17 -6.93 -3.63 0.17
CA GLU A 17 -6.65 -2.22 -0.11
C GLU A 17 -6.11 -1.50 1.14
N HIS A 18 -4.96 -1.96 1.61
CA HIS A 18 -4.22 -1.27 2.67
C HIS A 18 -3.16 -0.32 2.08
N PRO A 19 -2.99 0.87 2.67
CA PRO A 19 -1.97 1.80 2.22
C PRO A 19 -0.56 1.28 2.54
N TYR A 20 0.46 1.82 1.85
CA TYR A 20 1.88 1.59 2.14
C TYR A 20 2.38 0.15 2.10
N GLY A 21 1.73 -0.73 1.35
CA GLY A 21 2.18 -2.12 1.25
C GLY A 21 2.11 -2.84 2.60
N GLN A 22 1.07 -2.58 3.37
CA GLN A 22 0.75 -3.28 4.62
C GLN A 22 -0.28 -4.40 4.33
N PRO A 23 0.06 -5.50 3.63
CA PRO A 23 -0.94 -6.45 3.13
C PRO A 23 -1.80 -7.08 4.23
N LEU A 24 -1.30 -7.19 5.46
CA LEU A 24 -2.01 -7.76 6.61
C LEU A 24 -2.58 -6.71 7.57
N GLY A 25 -2.32 -5.42 7.35
CA GLY A 25 -2.75 -4.31 8.19
C GLY A 25 -1.63 -3.74 9.08
N LYS A 26 -2.02 -2.90 10.07
CA LYS A 26 -1.08 -2.20 10.97
C LYS A 26 -0.20 -3.20 11.73
N ALA A 27 1.04 -2.78 12.03
CA ALA A 27 1.92 -3.54 12.91
C ALA A 27 1.26 -3.70 14.30
N GLY A 28 1.21 -4.93 14.81
CA GLY A 28 0.61 -5.25 16.10
C GLY A 28 -0.92 -5.46 16.09
N ASP A 29 -1.63 -5.12 15.01
CA ASP A 29 -3.06 -5.40 14.90
C ASP A 29 -3.33 -6.87 14.58
N ARG A 30 -3.22 -7.70 15.61
CA ARG A 30 -3.42 -9.15 15.51
C ARG A 30 -4.80 -9.53 15.02
N LYS A 31 -5.83 -8.71 15.31
CA LYS A 31 -7.22 -9.00 14.93
C LYS A 31 -7.37 -8.85 13.42
N ARG A 32 -6.93 -7.72 12.85
CA ARG A 32 -6.99 -7.48 11.41
C ARG A 32 -6.10 -8.46 10.64
N GLN A 33 -4.88 -8.69 11.11
CA GLN A 33 -3.95 -9.64 10.50
C GLN A 33 -4.55 -11.04 10.43
N ARG A 34 -5.16 -11.51 11.53
CA ARG A 34 -5.84 -12.81 11.56
C ARG A 34 -7.02 -12.85 10.58
N GLN A 35 -7.83 -11.79 10.51
CA GLN A 35 -8.96 -11.73 9.59
C GLN A 35 -8.51 -11.87 8.12
N VAL A 36 -7.50 -11.10 7.70
CA VAL A 36 -6.96 -11.16 6.33
C VAL A 36 -6.43 -12.56 6.01
N LEU A 37 -5.67 -13.16 6.94
CA LEU A 37 -5.14 -14.51 6.75
C LEU A 37 -6.24 -15.55 6.62
N LEU A 38 -7.29 -15.48 7.44
CA LEU A 38 -8.41 -16.41 7.35
C LEU A 38 -9.17 -16.26 6.03
N GLN A 39 -9.43 -15.04 5.57
CA GLN A 39 -10.03 -14.80 4.25
C GLN A 39 -9.17 -15.37 3.12
N ALA A 40 -7.85 -15.21 3.20
CA ALA A 40 -6.93 -15.76 2.21
C ALA A 40 -6.98 -17.30 2.20
N LEU A 41 -7.04 -17.93 3.37
CA LEU A 41 -7.20 -19.39 3.48
C LEU A 41 -8.56 -19.84 2.93
N THR A 42 -9.64 -19.11 3.22
CA THR A 42 -10.97 -19.39 2.67
C THR A 42 -10.97 -19.29 1.14
N LEU A 43 -10.32 -18.28 0.57
CA LEU A 43 -10.13 -18.19 -0.88
C LEU A 43 -9.39 -19.42 -1.43
N LEU A 44 -8.33 -19.90 -0.76
CA LEU A 44 -7.60 -21.09 -1.19
C LEU A 44 -8.47 -22.36 -1.15
N GLU A 45 -9.41 -22.45 -0.22
CA GLU A 45 -10.33 -23.57 -0.09
C GLU A 45 -11.47 -23.50 -1.12
N GLN A 46 -12.03 -22.32 -1.35
CA GLN A 46 -13.31 -22.14 -2.04
C GLN A 46 -13.18 -21.65 -3.49
N ALA A 47 -12.03 -21.10 -3.89
CA ALA A 47 -11.83 -20.65 -5.26
C ALA A 47 -11.83 -21.82 -6.24
N GLN A 48 -12.81 -21.80 -7.15
CA GLN A 48 -13.07 -22.86 -8.12
C GLN A 48 -12.28 -22.68 -9.42
N GLN A 49 -11.82 -21.46 -9.73
CA GLN A 49 -11.14 -21.17 -10.99
C GLN A 49 -9.77 -20.54 -10.75
N PRO A 50 -8.75 -20.88 -11.55
CA PRO A 50 -7.49 -20.14 -11.58
C PRO A 50 -7.72 -18.67 -11.92
N GLY A 51 -6.90 -17.79 -11.35
CA GLY A 51 -6.97 -16.34 -11.53
C GLY A 51 -8.08 -15.65 -10.75
N GLN A 52 -8.84 -16.35 -9.90
CA GLN A 52 -9.89 -15.70 -9.11
C GLN A 52 -9.31 -14.67 -8.13
N ILE A 53 -9.92 -13.48 -8.14
CA ILE A 53 -9.59 -12.37 -7.26
C ILE A 53 -10.79 -12.12 -6.35
N TRP A 54 -10.58 -12.23 -5.04
CA TRP A 54 -11.55 -11.80 -4.05
C TRP A 54 -11.09 -10.48 -3.45
N HIS A 55 -12.04 -9.56 -3.25
CA HIS A 55 -11.77 -8.28 -2.63
C HIS A 55 -12.16 -8.36 -1.15
N ASP A 56 -11.28 -7.88 -0.29
CA ASP A 56 -11.67 -7.56 1.09
C ASP A 56 -12.23 -6.13 1.11
N ASP A 57 -13.49 -6.01 1.50
CA ASP A 57 -14.22 -4.74 1.55
C ASP A 57 -14.04 -3.99 2.88
N THR A 58 -13.14 -4.47 3.75
CA THR A 58 -12.91 -3.83 5.06
C THR A 58 -12.15 -2.52 4.84
N PRO A 59 -12.73 -1.35 5.17
CA PRO A 59 -12.05 -0.09 4.98
C PRO A 59 -10.85 0.05 5.92
N TRP A 60 -9.84 0.80 5.49
CA TRP A 60 -8.79 1.26 6.39
C TRP A 60 -9.39 2.24 7.41
N GLU A 61 -9.06 2.07 8.69
CA GLU A 61 -9.68 2.84 9.78
C GLU A 61 -9.29 4.33 9.75
N ASP A 62 -8.06 4.64 9.35
CA ASP A 62 -7.56 6.01 9.33
C ASP A 62 -7.92 6.71 8.02
N ASP A 63 -7.98 8.04 8.06
CA ASP A 63 -7.91 8.81 6.83
C ASP A 63 -6.57 8.54 6.11
N VAL A 64 -6.60 8.45 4.78
CA VAL A 64 -5.42 8.11 3.98
C VAL A 64 -4.32 9.14 4.19
N GLU A 65 -4.64 10.44 4.29
CA GLU A 65 -3.66 11.49 4.51
C GLU A 65 -2.94 11.33 5.86
N GLN A 66 -3.68 10.93 6.88
CA GLN A 66 -3.12 10.66 8.20
C GLN A 66 -2.23 9.42 8.18
N ALA A 67 -2.64 8.35 7.50
CA ALA A 67 -1.83 7.16 7.31
C ALA A 67 -0.51 7.48 6.58
N VAL A 68 -0.54 8.36 5.57
CA VAL A 68 0.65 8.84 4.84
C VAL A 68 1.67 9.46 5.79
N ARG A 69 1.20 10.37 6.65
CA ARG A 69 2.05 11.11 7.56
C ARG A 69 2.60 10.22 8.66
N GLY A 70 1.76 9.34 9.21
CA GLY A 70 2.14 8.40 10.27
C GLY A 70 3.20 7.39 9.85
N TRP A 71 3.22 7.00 8.57
CA TRP A 71 4.25 6.11 8.03
C TRP A 71 5.64 6.77 7.91
N GLN A 72 5.71 8.10 7.81
CA GLN A 72 7.00 8.78 7.65
C GLN A 72 7.80 8.76 8.96
N PRO A 73 9.12 8.56 8.90
CA PRO A 73 9.96 8.67 10.09
C PRO A 73 9.92 10.10 10.63
N LEU A 74 9.95 10.25 11.96
CA LEU A 74 10.00 11.56 12.63
C LEU A 74 11.21 12.39 12.19
N GLN A 75 12.31 11.70 11.86
CA GLN A 75 13.50 12.33 11.30
C GLN A 75 13.59 12.06 9.79
N PRO A 76 13.78 13.10 8.96
CA PRO A 76 13.96 12.91 7.53
C PRO A 76 15.22 12.09 7.24
N SER A 77 15.16 11.25 6.19
CA SER A 77 16.30 10.45 5.79
C SER A 77 17.49 11.34 5.36
N PRO A 78 18.74 10.87 5.50
CA PRO A 78 19.93 11.67 5.16
C PRO A 78 19.92 12.20 3.72
N ILE A 79 19.36 11.44 2.77
CA ILE A 79 19.23 11.86 1.37
C ILE A 79 18.31 13.08 1.22
N ILE A 80 17.23 13.19 2.01
CA ILE A 80 16.35 14.37 2.00
C ILE A 80 17.09 15.61 2.50
N ARG A 81 17.95 15.47 3.51
CA ARG A 81 18.81 16.57 4.00
C ARG A 81 19.78 17.03 2.92
N TYR A 82 20.40 16.10 2.20
CA TYR A 82 21.31 16.41 1.10
C TYR A 82 20.59 17.10 -0.08
N LEU A 83 19.39 16.62 -0.42
CA LEU A 83 18.61 17.13 -1.57
C LEU A 83 17.85 18.42 -1.27
N GLN A 84 17.63 18.79 -0.01
CA GLN A 84 16.83 19.95 0.40
C GLN A 84 17.15 21.26 -0.36
N PRO A 85 18.42 21.67 -0.54
CA PRO A 85 18.75 22.87 -1.30
C PRO A 85 18.28 22.77 -2.76
N ARG A 86 18.54 21.63 -3.41
CA ARG A 86 18.17 21.38 -4.82
C ARG A 86 16.65 21.33 -5.01
N ILE A 87 15.92 20.73 -4.07
CA ILE A 87 14.46 20.69 -4.11
C ILE A 87 13.88 22.11 -3.99
N ARG A 88 14.45 22.96 -3.12
CA ARG A 88 14.02 24.36 -2.98
C ARG A 88 14.23 25.15 -4.27
N ASP A 89 15.37 24.97 -4.93
CA ASP A 89 15.65 25.62 -6.21
C ASP A 89 14.71 25.11 -7.31
N LEU A 90 14.48 23.79 -7.40
CA LEU A 90 13.49 23.21 -8.31
C LEU A 90 12.08 23.77 -8.11
N ILE A 91 11.64 23.95 -6.87
CA ILE A 91 10.32 24.52 -6.56
C ILE A 91 10.26 26.00 -6.96
N ARG A 92 11.33 26.78 -6.75
CA ARG A 92 11.41 28.18 -7.19
C ARG A 92 11.37 28.32 -8.71
N HIS A 93 11.98 27.37 -9.42
CA HIS A 93 12.06 27.37 -10.88
C HIS A 93 10.98 26.55 -11.58
N LYS A 94 10.06 25.91 -10.85
CA LYS A 94 8.96 25.09 -11.42
C LYS A 94 8.04 25.87 -12.37
N GLY A 95 8.00 27.21 -12.28
CA GLY A 95 7.29 28.07 -13.24
C GLY A 95 8.02 28.29 -14.58
N GLN A 96 9.29 27.88 -14.71
CA GLN A 96 10.13 28.13 -15.88
C GLN A 96 10.28 26.91 -16.81
N PHE A 97 9.97 25.71 -16.34
CA PHE A 97 9.96 24.50 -17.15
C PHE A 97 8.53 24.24 -17.66
N LYS A 98 8.15 24.93 -18.74
CA LYS A 98 7.08 24.46 -19.64
C LYS A 98 7.71 23.44 -20.60
N VAL A 99 7.27 22.19 -20.52
CA VAL A 99 7.44 21.20 -21.59
C VAL A 99 6.21 21.27 -22.47
#